data_AF-A0A6A6DMR6-F1
#
_entry.id   AF-A0A6A6DMR6-F1
#
_cell.length_a   1.000
_cell.length_b   1.000
_cell.length_c   1.000
_cell.angle_alpha   90.00
_cell.angle_beta   90.00
_cell.angle_gamma   90.00
#
_symmetry.space_group_name_H-M   'P 1'
#
loop_
_entity.id
_entity.type
_entity.pdbx_description
1 polymer ?
#
loop_
_entity_poly.entity_id
_entity_poly.type
_entity_poly.pdbx_seq_one_letter_code
_entity_poly.pdbx_strand_id
1 'polypeptide(L)' 'WPPSSPDLNPIEKVWRWMKEELKKLPYVPKNREDMCKELQRLWDQVNPRDFRHYTKQLTCKLEDVIEVRGLATIN' A
#
# COMPACT_ATOMS: atom_id res chain seq x y z
N TRP A 1 -0.32 -15.16 7.70
CA TRP A 1 0.02 -14.38 6.50
C TRP A 1 0.81 -15.27 5.56
N PRO A 2 0.31 -15.61 4.35
CA PRO A 2 1.11 -16.43 3.43
C PRO A 2 2.40 -15.68 3.04
N PRO A 3 3.54 -16.39 2.97
CA PRO A 3 4.80 -15.78 2.55
C PRO A 3 4.69 -15.30 1.09
N SER A 4 5.40 -14.20 0.77
CA SER A 4 5.47 -13.63 -0.59
C SER A 4 4.15 -13.14 -1.21
N SER A 5 3.12 -12.85 -0.40
CA SER A 5 1.82 -12.33 -0.87
C SER A 5 1.55 -10.87 -0.44
N PRO A 6 2.27 -9.88 -1.02
CA PRO A 6 2.00 -8.47 -0.75
C PRO A 6 0.67 -8.01 -1.37
N ASP A 7 0.17 -8.70 -2.38
CA ASP A 7 -1.12 -8.47 -3.04
C ASP A 7 -2.32 -8.66 -2.12
N LEU A 8 -2.15 -9.49 -1.09
CA LEU A 8 -3.12 -9.70 -0.02
C LEU A 8 -3.01 -8.65 1.08
N ASN A 9 -1.93 -7.85 1.17
CA ASN A 9 -1.70 -6.93 2.30
C ASN A 9 -2.25 -5.53 1.99
N PRO A 10 -3.35 -5.08 2.63
CA PRO A 10 -3.92 -3.76 2.33
C PRO A 10 -2.97 -2.61 2.65
N ILE A 11 -2.03 -2.78 3.59
CA ILE A 11 -1.05 -1.72 3.93
C ILE A 11 -0.13 -1.38 2.76
N GLU A 12 0.11 -2.32 1.83
CA GLU A 12 0.93 -2.10 0.64
C GLU A 12 0.31 -1.06 -0.29
N LYS A 13 -1.02 -0.91 -0.24
CA LYS A 13 -1.73 0.15 -0.97
C LYS A 13 -1.49 1.53 -0.36
N VAL A 14 -1.44 1.60 0.98
CA VAL A 14 -1.06 2.83 1.70
C VAL A 14 0.39 3.20 1.39
N TRP A 15 1.32 2.23 1.47
CA TRP A 15 2.72 2.47 1.12
C TRP A 15 2.91 2.88 -0.34
N ARG A 16 2.14 2.30 -1.27
CA ARG A 16 2.14 2.73 -2.67
C ARG A 16 1.70 4.18 -2.80
N TRP A 17 0.59 4.56 -2.17
CA TRP A 17 0.09 5.93 -2.18
C TRP A 17 1.13 6.91 -1.62
N MET A 18 1.72 6.62 -0.44
CA MET A 18 2.74 7.48 0.16
C MET A 18 3.96 7.67 -0.76
N LYS A 19 4.40 6.62 -1.46
CA LYS A 19 5.50 6.72 -2.44
C LYS A 19 5.13 7.60 -3.63
N GLU A 20 3.89 7.55 -4.11
CA GLU A 20 3.45 8.43 -5.20
C GLU A 20 3.33 9.89 -4.73
N GLU A 21 2.89 10.14 -3.50
CA GLU A 21 2.87 11.50 -2.94
C GLU A 21 4.28 12.07 -2.73
N LEU A 22 5.24 11.26 -2.29
CA LEU A 22 6.64 11.68 -2.19
C LEU A 22 7.23 12.12 -3.53
N LYS A 23 6.86 11.44 -4.63
CA LYS A 23 7.34 11.81 -5.99
C LYS A 23 6.79 13.16 -6.47
N LYS A 24 5.68 13.63 -5.90
CA LYS A 24 5.06 14.92 -6.25
C LYS A 24 5.67 16.10 -5.51
N LEU A 25 6.55 15.86 -4.54
CA LEU A 25 7.21 16.94 -3.81
C LEU A 25 8.03 17.81 -4.77
N PRO A 26 8.04 19.14 -4.58
CA PRO A 26 8.83 20.04 -5.40
C PRO A 26 10.34 19.95 -5.10
N TYR A 27 10.73 19.12 -4.13
CA TYR A 27 12.11 18.84 -3.74
C TYR A 27 12.30 17.36 -3.46
N VAL A 28 13.56 16.94 -3.48
CA VAL A 28 13.98 15.59 -3.07
C VAL A 28 14.56 15.67 -1.65
N PRO A 29 14.03 14.93 -0.65
CA PRO A 29 14.63 14.85 0.67
C PRO A 29 16.07 14.34 0.58
N LYS A 30 17.02 15.06 1.19
CA LYS A 30 18.46 14.82 1.00
C LYS A 30 19.12 13.98 2.08
N ASN A 31 18.42 13.75 3.19
CA ASN A 31 18.91 12.95 4.30
C ASN A 31 17.77 12.13 4.91
N ARG A 32 18.15 11.21 5.81
CA ARG A 32 17.20 10.30 6.47
C ARG A 32 16.17 11.05 7.32
N GLU A 33 16.56 12.14 7.98
CA GLU A 33 15.66 12.88 8.86
C GLU A 33 14.56 13.58 8.07
N ASP A 34 14.91 14.26 6.98
CA ASP A 34 13.94 14.89 6.07
C ASP A 34 12.99 13.86 5.47
N MET A 35 13.52 12.69 5.07
CA MET A 35 12.69 11.59 4.56
C MET A 35 11.71 11.09 5.63
N CYS A 36 12.17 10.89 6.87
CA CYS A 36 11.31 10.48 7.97
C CYS A 36 10.21 11.52 8.26
N LYS A 37 10.54 12.81 8.22
CA LYS A 37 9.55 13.90 8.41
C LYS A 37 8.48 13.88 7.34
N GLU A 38 8.85 13.74 6.07
CA GLU A 38 7.86 13.67 4.97
C GLU A 38 7.00 12.41 5.05
N LEU A 39 7.60 11.26 5.36
CA LEU A 39 6.84 10.02 5.56
C LEU A 39 5.84 10.14 6.71
N GLN A 40 6.24 10.73 7.84
CA GLN A 40 5.33 10.96 8.96
C GLN A 40 4.21 11.93 8.57
N ARG A 41 4.54 13.05 7.91
CA ARG A 41 3.55 14.02 7.43
C ARG A 41 2.52 13.37 6.52
N LEU A 42 2.94 12.51 5.59
CA LEU A 42 2.04 11.77 4.70
C LEU A 42 1.21 10.73 5.46
N TRP A 43 1.81 10.03 6.40
CA TRP A 43 1.11 9.07 7.25
C TRP A 43 -0.02 9.73 8.04
N ASP A 44 0.23 10.91 8.61
CA ASP A 44 -0.76 11.67 9.37
C ASP A 44 -1.94 12.16 8.50
N GLN A 45 -1.77 12.20 7.18
CA GLN A 45 -2.83 12.54 6.22
C GLN A 45 -3.62 11.32 5.73
N VAL A 46 -3.19 10.10 6.06
CA VAL A 46 -3.90 8.89 5.65
C VAL A 46 -5.29 8.89 6.27
N ASN A 47 -6.31 8.99 5.42
CA ASN A 47 -7.69 8.79 5.83
C ASN A 47 -8.07 7.31 5.63
N PRO A 48 -8.36 6.55 6.71
CA PRO A 48 -8.71 5.13 6.60
C PRO A 48 -9.91 4.85 5.67
N ARG A 49 -10.78 5.84 5.44
CA ARG A 49 -11.94 5.70 4.55
C ARG A 49 -11.55 5.49 3.10
N ASP A 50 -10.47 6.15 2.64
CA ASP A 50 -10.01 6.07 1.25
C ASP A 50 -9.49 4.67 0.91
N PHE A 51 -8.96 3.96 1.91
CA PHE A 51 -8.40 2.62 1.76
C PHE A 51 -9.37 1.50 2.18
N ARG A 52 -10.56 1.84 2.69
CA ARG A 52 -11.54 0.87 3.21
C ARG A 52 -11.99 -0.14 2.16
N HIS A 53 -11.99 0.23 0.88
CA HIS A 53 -12.38 -0.69 -0.17
C HIS A 53 -11.37 -1.84 -0.34
N TYR A 54 -10.07 -1.62 -0.06
CA TYR A 54 -9.05 -2.67 -0.15
C TYR A 54 -9.24 -3.75 0.91
N THR A 55 -9.70 -3.39 2.11
CA THR A 55 -10.01 -4.38 3.16
C THR A 55 -11.28 -5.15 2.87
N LYS A 56 -12.28 -4.52 2.25
CA LYS A 56 -13.53 -5.19 1.82
C LYS A 56 -13.30 -6.19 0.69
N GLN A 57 -12.51 -5.81 -0.31
CA GLN A 57 -12.18 -6.66 -1.46
C GLN A 57 -11.25 -7.82 -1.11
N LEU A 58 -10.73 -7.88 0.12
CA LEU A 58 -9.87 -8.97 0.54
C LEU A 58 -10.55 -10.34 0.41
N THR A 59 -11.87 -10.40 0.60
CA THR A 59 -12.66 -11.62 0.40
C THR A 59 -12.65 -12.08 -1.06
N CYS A 60 -12.92 -11.18 -2.00
CA CYS A 60 -12.82 -11.46 -3.44
C CYS A 60 -11.40 -11.90 -3.85
N LYS A 61 -10.36 -11.26 -3.29
CA LYS A 61 -8.97 -11.65 -3.58
C LYS A 61 -8.63 -13.06 -3.15
N LEU A 62 -9.26 -13.57 -2.09
CA LEU A 62 -9.06 -14.96 -1.68
C LEU A 62 -9.67 -15.93 -2.70
N GLU A 63 -10.80 -15.57 -3.31
CA GLU A 63 -11.41 -16.33 -4.40
C GLU A 63 -10.48 -16.38 -5.62
N ASP A 64 -9.90 -15.24 -6.01
CA ASP A 64 -8.91 -15.16 -7.10
C ASP A 64 -7.70 -16.07 -6.81
N VAL A 65 -7.18 -16.06 -5.57
CA VAL A 65 -6.05 -16.92 -5.15
C VAL A 65 -6.41 -18.41 -5.25
N ILE A 66 -7.63 -18.78 -4.88
CA ILE A 66 -8.13 -20.16 -4.99
C ILE A 66 -8.22 -20.56 -6.46
N GLU A 67 -8.74 -19.69 -7.32
CA GLU A 67 -8.88 -19.92 -8.76
C GLU A 67 -7.51 -20.18 -9.42
N VAL A 68 -6.49 -19.37 -9.06
CA VAL A 68 -5.12 -19.53 -9.58
C VAL A 68 -4.27 -20.52 -8.77
N ARG A 69 -4.89 -21.29 -7.86
CA ARG A 69 -4.24 -22.34 -7.05
C ARG A 69 -3.00 -21.86 -6.28
N GLY A 70 -3.07 -20.66 -5.72
CA GLY A 70 -1.99 -20.08 -4.92
C GLY A 70 -0.88 -19.39 -5.73
N LEU A 71 -1.01 -19.30 -7.06
CA LEU A 71 -0.16 -18.43 -7.88
C LEU A 71 -0.50 -16.94 -7.67
N ALA A 72 0.34 -16.06 -8.22
CA ALA A 72 0.11 -14.62 -8.12
C ALA A 72 -1.18 -14.21 -8.84
N THR A 73 -2.04 -13.44 -8.17
CA THR A 73 -3.27 -12.89 -8.76
C THR A 73 -2.91 -11.74 -9.72
N ILE A 74 -3.35 -11.84 -10.98
CA ILE A 74 -3.16 -10.77 -11.96
C ILE A 74 -4.23 -9.72 -11.66
N ASN A 75 -3.83 -8.55 -11.14
CA ASN A 75 -4.72 -7.39 -10.96
C ASN A 75 -4.65 -6.49 -12.19
#